data_AF-A0A6A7LMM7-F1
#
_entry.id   AF-A0A6A7LMM7-F1
#
_cell.length_a   1.000
_cell.length_b   1.000
_cell.length_c   1.000
_cell.angle_alpha   90.00
_cell.angle_beta   90.00
_cell.angle_gamma   90.00
#
_symmetry.space_group_name_H-M   'P 1'
#
loop_
_entity.id
_entity.type
_entity.pdbx_description
1 polymer ?
#
loop_
_entity_poly.entity_id
_entity_poly.type
_entity_poly.pdbx_seq_one_letter_code
_entity_poly.pdbx_strand_id
1 'polypeptide(L)'
;MPIDDTSHWRYMILFRRNTPFDESARRRFRNGVNADYRQTRNRGNRYLQDRAEMKLGTYTGMGTEFLTHDTAATEGEGLIQDRTQEHLGYTDRAIVAIRQMLLRAVRDIQEGHDPPHVVRDQAANHFADVEVTQGLVPRAENWRGFWKRDFASVGRAGTVAARPTT
;
A
#
# COMPACT_ATOMS: atom_id res chain seq x y z
N MET A 1 -2.51 -6.12 10.85
CA MET A 1 -3.11 -7.06 11.82
C MET A 1 -3.46 -6.30 13.07
N PRO A 2 -4.73 -6.29 13.50
CA PRO A 2 -5.13 -5.64 14.75
C PRO A 2 -4.34 -6.19 15.94
N ILE A 3 -3.93 -5.30 16.85
CA ILE A 3 -3.34 -5.65 18.14
C ILE A 3 -4.39 -5.39 19.23
N ASP A 4 -4.99 -4.21 19.18
CA ASP A 4 -6.06 -3.72 20.04
C ASP A 4 -7.01 -2.80 19.24
N ASP A 5 -7.95 -2.14 19.91
CA ASP A 5 -8.96 -1.27 19.30
C ASP A 5 -8.38 -0.01 18.62
N THR A 6 -7.15 0.36 18.95
CA THR A 6 -6.49 1.61 18.56
C THR A 6 -5.19 1.41 17.81
N SER A 7 -4.68 0.17 17.72
CA SER A 7 -3.36 -0.11 17.19
C SER A 7 -3.31 -1.40 16.36
N HIS A 8 -2.44 -1.41 15.37
CA HIS A 8 -2.26 -2.54 14.47
C HIS A 8 -0.80 -2.68 14.03
N TRP A 9 -0.41 -3.90 13.69
CA TRP A 9 0.82 -4.16 12.94
C TRP A 9 0.62 -3.91 11.45
N ARG A 10 1.49 -3.08 10.87
CA ARG A 10 1.68 -2.95 9.43
C ARG A 10 2.82 -3.88 9.01
N TYR A 11 2.53 -4.79 8.10
CA TYR A 11 3.55 -5.66 7.51
C TYR A 11 3.96 -5.12 6.15
N MET A 12 5.26 -5.15 5.90
CA MET A 12 5.81 -4.93 4.58
C MET A 12 6.58 -6.17 4.17
N ILE A 13 6.23 -6.72 3.00
CA ILE A 13 6.83 -7.94 2.49
C ILE A 13 7.54 -7.58 1.20
N LEU A 14 8.85 -7.79 1.19
CA LEU A 14 9.65 -7.64 -0.01
C LEU A 14 9.89 -9.02 -0.61
N PHE A 15 9.45 -9.19 -1.86
CA PHE A 15 9.50 -10.48 -2.54
C PHE A 15 10.14 -10.34 -3.93
N ARG A 16 11.04 -11.28 -4.26
CA ARG A 16 11.65 -11.45 -5.59
C ARG A 16 11.60 -12.93 -5.93
N ARG A 17 11.07 -13.28 -7.10
CA ARG A 17 10.97 -14.69 -7.55
C ARG A 17 12.32 -15.28 -7.97
N ASN A 18 13.12 -14.50 -8.70
CA ASN A 18 14.20 -15.07 -9.50
C ASN A 18 15.60 -14.79 -8.94
N THR A 19 15.72 -13.92 -7.92
CA THR A 19 17.02 -13.45 -7.44
C THR A 19 16.98 -13.16 -5.94
N PRO A 20 17.96 -13.65 -5.16
CA PRO A 20 18.12 -13.26 -3.76
C PRO A 20 18.34 -11.75 -3.58
N PHE A 21 17.96 -11.21 -2.43
CA PHE A 21 18.34 -9.86 -2.03
C PHE A 21 19.77 -9.83 -1.53
N ASP A 22 20.56 -8.88 -2.02
CA ASP A 22 21.84 -8.51 -1.41
C ASP A 22 21.63 -7.83 -0.04
N GLU A 23 22.70 -7.74 0.74
CA GLU A 23 22.66 -7.16 2.09
C GLU A 23 22.27 -5.68 2.08
N SER A 24 22.72 -4.92 1.08
CA SER A 24 22.40 -3.49 0.95
C SER A 24 20.90 -3.26 0.76
N ALA A 25 20.23 -4.11 -0.01
CA ALA A 25 18.80 -4.06 -0.24
C ALA A 25 18.03 -4.42 1.05
N ARG A 26 18.47 -5.46 1.77
CA ARG A 26 17.87 -5.85 3.06
C ARG A 26 18.02 -4.76 4.12
N ARG A 27 19.17 -4.06 4.16
CA ARG A 27 19.42 -2.96 5.09
C ARG A 27 18.59 -1.74 4.75
N ARG A 28 18.50 -1.35 3.48
CA ARG A 28 17.63 -0.24 3.03
C ARG A 28 16.16 -0.49 3.38
N PHE A 29 15.69 -1.72 3.22
CA PHE A 29 14.31 -2.09 3.55
C PHE A 29 14.02 -2.05 5.05
N ARG A 30 14.98 -2.46 5.89
CA ARG A 30 14.86 -2.39 7.35
C ARG A 30 15.18 -1.00 7.93
N ASN A 31 15.53 -0.04 7.08
CA ASN A 31 15.89 1.29 7.54
C ASN A 31 14.70 1.95 8.25
N GLY A 32 14.97 2.62 9.37
CA GLY A 32 13.94 3.29 10.16
C GLY A 32 13.15 2.39 11.12
N VAL A 33 13.41 1.08 11.18
CA VAL A 33 12.75 0.15 12.11
C VAL A 33 13.78 -0.39 13.12
N ASN A 34 13.45 -0.34 14.41
CA ASN A 34 14.33 -0.82 15.49
C ASN A 34 14.21 -2.35 15.72
N ALA A 35 14.98 -2.88 16.68
CA ALA A 35 15.00 -4.30 17.01
C ALA A 35 13.64 -4.84 17.49
N ASP A 36 12.80 -3.98 18.07
CA ASP A 36 11.44 -4.30 18.53
C ASP A 36 10.38 -4.12 17.42
N TYR A 37 10.81 -3.99 16.16
CA TYR A 37 9.97 -3.79 14.99
C TYR A 37 9.13 -2.51 15.00
N ARG A 38 9.55 -1.49 15.76
CA ARG A 38 8.90 -0.17 15.82
C ARG A 38 9.66 0.85 15.00
N GLN A 39 8.94 1.85 14.48
CA GLN A 39 9.54 2.98 13.79
C GLN A 39 10.45 3.78 14.73
N THR A 40 11.71 3.98 14.34
CA THR A 40 12.69 4.78 15.07
C THR A 40 12.26 6.25 15.13
N ARG A 41 11.71 6.77 14.03
CA ARG A 41 11.06 8.09 13.95
C ARG A 41 9.56 7.89 14.12
N ASN A 42 8.99 8.41 15.20
CA ASN A 42 7.59 8.18 15.55
C ASN A 42 6.97 9.42 16.21
N ARG A 43 5.65 9.42 16.40
CA ARG A 43 4.96 10.53 17.06
C ARG A 43 5.56 10.92 18.42
N GLY A 44 6.00 9.96 19.22
CA GLY A 44 6.54 10.18 20.58
C GLY A 44 7.83 11.01 20.61
N ASN A 45 8.65 10.93 19.55
CA ASN A 45 9.85 11.75 19.39
C ASN A 45 9.72 12.82 18.30
N ARG A 46 8.46 13.17 17.93
CA ARG A 46 8.14 14.13 16.87
C ARG A 46 8.89 13.82 15.57
N TYR A 47 8.98 12.52 15.26
CA TYR A 47 9.67 11.96 14.09
C TYR A 47 11.14 12.38 13.95
N LEU A 48 11.77 12.83 15.04
CA LEU A 48 13.11 13.42 15.05
C LEU A 48 13.27 14.53 14.00
N GLN A 49 12.24 15.36 13.83
CA GLN A 49 12.24 16.43 12.84
C GLN A 49 13.35 17.46 13.10
N ASP A 50 14.19 17.71 12.10
CA ASP A 50 15.30 18.66 12.14
C ASP A 50 14.97 19.95 11.35
N ARG A 51 14.97 21.09 12.04
CA ARG A 51 14.67 22.41 11.44
C ARG A 51 15.81 22.99 10.61
N ALA A 52 17.06 22.63 10.89
CA ALA A 52 18.18 22.99 10.04
C ALA A 52 18.12 22.17 8.74
N GLU A 53 17.80 20.88 8.83
CA GLU A 53 17.58 20.02 7.65
C GLU A 53 16.44 20.53 6.77
N MET A 54 15.32 20.98 7.36
CA MET A 54 14.21 21.60 6.61
C MET A 54 14.62 22.76 5.70
N LYS A 55 15.66 23.51 6.09
CA LYS A 55 16.13 24.67 5.34
C LYS A 55 17.15 24.30 4.26
N LEU A 56 17.90 23.22 4.47
CA LEU A 56 19.14 22.94 3.72
C LEU A 56 19.12 21.61 2.95
N GLY A 57 18.19 20.71 3.27
CA GLY A 57 18.18 19.32 2.80
C GLY A 57 16.79 18.84 2.41
N THR A 58 16.03 18.32 3.36
CA THR A 58 14.73 17.68 3.11
C THR A 58 13.58 18.58 3.55
N TYR A 59 12.50 18.65 2.77
CA TYR A 59 11.39 19.58 3.02
C TYR A 59 10.79 19.47 4.44
N THR A 60 10.63 18.25 4.96
CA THR A 60 9.99 17.99 6.25
C THR A 60 10.98 17.82 7.40
N GLY A 61 12.30 17.78 7.14
CA GLY A 61 13.33 17.51 8.16
C GLY A 61 13.25 16.12 8.77
N MET A 62 12.61 15.16 8.07
CA MET A 62 12.43 13.78 8.53
C MET A 62 13.38 12.80 7.82
N GLY A 63 14.42 13.31 7.15
CA GLY A 63 15.27 12.51 6.28
C GLY A 63 14.62 12.17 4.93
N THR A 64 15.35 11.42 4.11
CA THR A 64 14.93 11.00 2.76
C THR A 64 14.23 9.64 2.74
N GLU A 65 14.08 9.00 3.90
CA GLU A 65 13.43 7.69 4.02
C GLU A 65 11.92 7.88 3.87
N PHE A 66 11.30 7.18 2.93
CA PHE A 66 9.92 7.44 2.51
C PHE A 66 8.88 7.02 3.54
N LEU A 67 9.07 5.88 4.22
CA LEU A 67 8.06 5.32 5.13
C LEU A 67 7.81 6.18 6.36
N THR A 68 8.83 6.90 6.81
CA THR A 68 8.72 7.86 7.90
C THR A 68 7.69 8.94 7.57
N HIS A 69 7.63 9.40 6.33
CA HIS A 69 6.70 10.47 5.92
C HIS A 69 5.27 9.94 5.87
N ASP A 70 5.07 8.74 5.31
CA ASP A 70 3.77 8.06 5.30
C ASP A 70 3.28 7.76 6.72
N THR A 71 4.17 7.26 7.59
CA THR A 71 3.87 7.03 9.01
C THR A 71 3.48 8.33 9.69
N ALA A 72 4.21 9.42 9.47
CA ALA A 72 3.90 10.70 10.09
C ALA A 72 2.56 11.27 9.65
N ALA A 73 2.23 11.15 8.35
CA ALA A 73 0.94 11.55 7.81
C ALA A 73 -0.20 10.71 8.41
N THR A 74 -0.03 9.39 8.45
CA THR A 74 -1.04 8.45 8.97
C THR A 74 -1.28 8.63 10.47
N GLU A 75 -0.21 8.69 11.28
CA GLU A 75 -0.31 8.88 12.74
C GLU A 75 -0.80 10.29 13.11
N GLY A 76 -0.71 11.25 12.19
CA GLY A 76 -1.17 12.63 12.35
C GLY A 76 -2.69 12.75 12.50
N GLU A 77 -3.45 11.81 11.94
CA GLU A 77 -4.92 11.70 12.09
C GLU A 77 -5.33 11.28 13.51
N GLY A 78 -4.37 10.83 14.33
CA GLY A 78 -4.64 10.28 15.65
C GLY A 78 -4.86 8.76 15.62
N LEU A 79 -5.18 8.19 16.79
CA LEU A 79 -5.38 6.74 16.92
C LEU A 79 -6.65 6.28 16.19
N ILE A 80 -7.71 7.08 16.30
CA ILE A 80 -8.97 6.91 15.58
C ILE A 80 -9.37 8.30 15.07
N GLN A 81 -9.39 8.47 13.76
CA GLN A 81 -9.84 9.71 13.12
C GLN A 81 -11.35 9.88 13.32
N ASP A 82 -11.77 11.02 13.88
CA ASP A 82 -13.19 11.43 13.86
C ASP A 82 -13.57 11.84 12.44
N ARG A 83 -14.37 11.00 11.79
CA ARG A 83 -14.82 11.20 10.41
C ARG A 83 -16.09 12.04 10.30
N THR A 84 -16.73 12.42 11.40
CA THR A 84 -17.92 13.29 11.36
C THR A 84 -17.59 14.70 10.86
N GLN A 85 -16.33 15.10 10.99
CA GLN A 85 -15.80 16.41 10.56
C GLN A 85 -15.02 16.34 9.24
N GLU A 86 -14.92 15.16 8.63
CA GLU A 86 -14.10 14.95 7.43
C GLU A 86 -14.83 15.45 6.18
N HIS A 87 -14.15 16.30 5.40
CA HIS A 87 -14.68 16.87 4.16
C HIS A 87 -13.85 16.36 2.97
N LEU A 88 -14.34 15.31 2.31
CA LEU A 88 -13.66 14.70 1.16
C LEU A 88 -13.83 15.55 -0.11
N GLY A 89 -12.72 15.78 -0.81
CA GLY A 89 -12.67 16.48 -2.08
C GLY A 89 -12.85 15.57 -3.30
N TYR A 90 -12.84 16.20 -4.49
CA TYR A 90 -12.95 15.48 -5.77
C TYR A 90 -11.85 14.42 -5.97
N THR A 91 -10.65 14.68 -5.46
CA THR A 91 -9.49 13.78 -5.58
C THR A 91 -9.61 12.54 -4.68
N ASP A 92 -10.51 12.56 -3.70
CA ASP A 92 -10.66 11.48 -2.70
C ASP A 92 -11.63 10.38 -3.14
N ARG A 93 -11.97 10.33 -4.43
CA ARG A 93 -12.91 9.33 -4.99
C ARG A 93 -12.50 7.89 -4.70
N ALA A 94 -11.20 7.59 -4.70
CA ALA A 94 -10.71 6.27 -4.35
C ALA A 94 -10.98 5.94 -2.87
N ILE A 95 -10.83 6.92 -1.97
CA ILE A 95 -11.13 6.77 -0.54
C ILE A 95 -12.63 6.48 -0.35
N VAL A 96 -13.49 7.24 -1.03
CA VAL A 96 -14.95 7.01 -1.02
C VAL A 96 -15.28 5.60 -1.50
N ALA A 97 -14.72 5.18 -2.64
CA ALA A 97 -15.00 3.87 -3.23
C ALA A 97 -14.57 2.71 -2.30
N ILE A 98 -13.36 2.78 -1.74
CA ILE A 98 -12.84 1.77 -0.82
C ILE A 98 -13.72 1.70 0.44
N ARG A 99 -14.11 2.84 1.02
CA ARG A 99 -14.97 2.86 2.21
C ARG A 99 -16.35 2.27 1.94
N GLN A 100 -16.96 2.59 0.80
CA GLN A 100 -18.23 1.98 0.40
C GLN A 100 -18.11 0.47 0.22
N MET A 101 -17.01 -0.02 -0.37
CA MET A 101 -16.73 -1.44 -0.51
C MET A 101 -16.60 -2.13 0.85
N LEU A 102 -15.84 -1.54 1.79
CA LEU A 102 -15.68 -2.09 3.14
C LEU A 102 -17.01 -2.12 3.91
N LEU A 103 -17.83 -1.08 3.83
CA LEU A 103 -19.14 -1.04 4.47
C LEU A 103 -20.10 -2.08 3.88
N ARG A 104 -20.00 -2.38 2.58
CA ARG A 104 -20.76 -3.48 1.95
C ARG A 104 -20.29 -4.83 2.50
N ALA A 105 -18.99 -5.06 2.50
CA ALA A 105 -18.40 -6.30 3.04
C ALA A 105 -18.82 -6.57 4.50
N VAL A 106 -18.90 -5.53 5.33
CA VAL A 106 -19.38 -5.65 6.72
C VAL A 106 -20.86 -6.08 6.76
N ARG A 107 -21.72 -5.52 5.91
CA ARG A 107 -23.13 -5.94 5.83
C ARG A 107 -23.28 -7.37 5.33
N ASP A 108 -22.52 -7.75 4.30
CA ASP A 108 -22.53 -9.11 3.77
C ASP A 108 -22.24 -10.12 4.90
N ILE A 109 -21.21 -9.86 5.71
CA ILE A 109 -20.85 -10.70 6.87
C ILE A 109 -22.00 -10.74 7.89
N GLN A 110 -22.62 -9.59 8.21
CA GLN A 110 -23.72 -9.53 9.18
C GLN A 110 -24.97 -10.31 8.72
N GLU A 111 -25.17 -10.41 7.42
CA GLU A 111 -26.26 -11.17 6.80
C GLU A 111 -25.91 -12.66 6.58
N GLY A 112 -24.70 -13.08 6.97
CA GLY A 112 -24.23 -14.47 6.83
C GLY A 112 -23.65 -14.80 5.45
N HIS A 113 -23.37 -13.79 4.63
CA HIS A 113 -22.69 -13.92 3.35
C HIS A 113 -21.18 -13.75 3.49
N ASP A 114 -20.44 -14.20 2.47
CA ASP A 114 -19.01 -13.94 2.39
C ASP A 114 -18.74 -12.50 1.93
N PRO A 115 -17.75 -11.81 2.53
CA PRO A 115 -17.28 -10.56 1.99
C PRO A 115 -16.52 -10.79 0.66
N PRO A 116 -16.30 -9.74 -0.15
CA PRO A 116 -15.53 -9.83 -1.38
C PRO A 116 -14.15 -10.46 -1.18
N HIS A 117 -13.70 -11.23 -2.18
CA HIS A 117 -12.36 -11.83 -2.27
C HIS A 117 -12.01 -12.87 -1.18
N VAL A 118 -13.01 -13.52 -0.58
CA VAL A 118 -12.77 -14.73 0.21
C VAL A 118 -12.56 -15.93 -0.73
N VAL A 119 -11.35 -16.46 -0.74
CA VAL A 119 -10.99 -17.66 -1.52
C VAL A 119 -10.71 -18.82 -0.57
N ARG A 120 -11.58 -19.83 -0.58
CA ARG A 120 -11.43 -21.04 0.26
C ARG A 120 -10.92 -22.25 -0.51
N ASP A 121 -11.18 -22.29 -1.82
CA ASP A 121 -10.62 -23.31 -2.68
C ASP A 121 -9.18 -22.92 -3.06
N GLN A 122 -8.23 -23.76 -2.68
CA GLN A 122 -6.83 -23.54 -3.00
C GLN A 122 -6.56 -23.58 -4.51
N ALA A 123 -7.33 -24.33 -5.29
CA ALA A 123 -7.20 -24.33 -6.75
C ALA A 123 -7.63 -22.98 -7.36
N ALA A 124 -8.56 -22.27 -6.72
CA ALA A 124 -8.98 -20.93 -7.11
C ALA A 124 -8.10 -19.81 -6.52
N ASN A 125 -7.14 -20.14 -5.65
CA ASN A 125 -6.26 -19.16 -4.98
C ASN A 125 -5.10 -18.73 -5.90
N HIS A 126 -5.43 -18.11 -7.02
CA HIS A 126 -4.48 -17.54 -7.95
C HIS A 126 -4.86 -16.08 -8.30
N PHE A 127 -3.89 -15.17 -8.23
CA PHE A 127 -4.10 -13.74 -8.48
C PHE A 127 -3.58 -13.32 -9.87
N ALA A 128 -3.92 -14.08 -10.91
CA ALA A 128 -3.43 -13.87 -12.28
C ALA A 128 -3.85 -12.51 -12.87
N ASP A 129 -4.94 -11.92 -12.35
CA ASP A 129 -5.47 -10.63 -12.82
C ASP A 129 -4.91 -9.42 -12.05
N VAL A 130 -4.02 -9.63 -11.08
CA VAL A 130 -3.38 -8.55 -10.31
C VAL A 130 -1.90 -8.48 -10.71
N GLU A 131 -1.56 -7.42 -11.44
CA GLU A 131 -0.19 -7.15 -11.84
C GLU A 131 0.17 -5.69 -11.54
N VAL A 132 1.34 -5.51 -10.92
CA VAL A 132 1.89 -4.18 -10.60
C VAL A 132 3.19 -4.05 -11.35
N THR A 133 3.21 -3.15 -12.33
CA THR A 133 4.41 -2.79 -13.07
C THR A 133 4.83 -1.36 -12.74
N GLN A 134 6.13 -1.11 -12.83
CA GLN A 134 6.69 0.24 -12.79
C GLN A 134 7.53 0.41 -14.04
N GLY A 135 7.33 1.51 -14.76
CA GLY A 135 8.08 1.82 -15.98
C GLY A 135 8.19 3.32 -16.18
N LEU A 136 9.24 3.73 -16.90
CA LEU A 136 9.39 5.09 -17.39
C LEU A 136 8.76 5.17 -18.78
N VAL A 137 7.76 6.03 -18.95
CA VAL A 137 7.12 6.26 -20.24
C VAL A 137 7.82 7.44 -20.92
N PRO A 138 8.38 7.27 -22.14
CA PRO A 138 8.96 8.38 -22.88
C PRO A 138 7.94 9.50 -23.06
N ARG A 139 8.38 10.76 -22.96
CA ARG A 139 7.49 11.93 -23.04
C ARG A 139 6.68 12.00 -24.34
N ALA A 140 7.23 11.48 -25.43
CA ALA A 140 6.58 11.46 -26.75
C ALA A 140 5.46 10.41 -26.85
N GLU A 141 5.36 9.48 -25.91
CA GLU A 141 4.38 8.41 -25.94
C GLU A 141 3.10 8.74 -25.17
N ASN A 142 1.96 8.27 -25.69
CA ASN A 142 0.70 8.35 -24.97
C ASN A 142 0.65 7.29 -23.86
N TRP A 143 0.88 7.73 -22.63
CA TRP A 143 0.84 6.86 -21.44
C TRP A 143 -0.46 6.07 -21.28
N ARG A 144 -1.61 6.59 -21.76
CA ARG A 144 -2.92 5.89 -21.67
C ARG A 144 -2.98 4.62 -22.52
N GLY A 145 -2.16 4.53 -23.56
CA GLY A 145 -2.04 3.35 -24.42
C GLY A 145 -0.79 2.52 -24.13
N PHE A 146 0.25 3.13 -23.55
CA PHE A 146 1.52 2.50 -23.24
C PHE A 146 1.35 1.25 -22.38
N TRP A 147 0.65 1.38 -21.24
CA TRP A 147 0.46 0.28 -20.30
C TRP A 147 -0.16 -0.95 -21.00
N LYS A 148 -1.19 -0.77 -21.84
CA LYS A 148 -1.86 -1.89 -22.53
C LYS A 148 -0.90 -2.75 -23.35
N ARG A 149 0.12 -2.15 -23.97
CA ARG A 149 1.14 -2.87 -24.75
C ARG A 149 2.20 -3.49 -23.86
N ASP A 150 2.66 -2.73 -22.85
CA ASP A 150 3.67 -3.17 -21.90
C ASP A 150 3.18 -4.42 -21.14
N PHE A 151 1.96 -4.39 -20.60
CA PHE A 151 1.30 -5.54 -19.97
C PHE A 151 1.09 -6.73 -20.91
N ALA A 152 0.93 -6.52 -22.23
CA ALA A 152 0.86 -7.62 -23.19
C ALA A 152 2.23 -8.28 -23.43
N SER A 153 3.33 -7.55 -23.20
CA SER A 153 4.70 -8.00 -23.40
C SER A 153 5.29 -8.72 -22.17
N VAL A 154 4.82 -8.38 -20.97
CA VAL A 154 5.09 -9.13 -19.75
C VAL A 154 4.22 -10.39 -19.79
N GLY A 155 4.70 -11.42 -20.48
CA GLY A 155 3.93 -12.64 -20.74
C GLY A 155 3.19 -13.13 -19.49
N ARG A 156 1.86 -13.27 -19.59
CA ARG A 156 1.01 -13.81 -18.52
C ARG A 156 1.55 -15.19 -18.13
N ALA A 157 2.26 -15.27 -17.01
CA ALA A 157 2.59 -16.54 -16.40
C ALA A 157 1.31 -17.10 -15.74
N GLY A 158 0.39 -17.59 -16.57
CA GLY A 158 -0.89 -18.13 -16.15
C GLY A 158 -1.84 -18.25 -17.33
N THR A 159 -2.03 -19.47 -17.82
CA THR A 159 -3.09 -19.83 -18.75
C THR A 159 -4.43 -19.42 -18.16
N VAL A 160 -5.02 -18.33 -18.65
CA VAL A 160 -6.41 -17.99 -18.33
C VAL A 160 -7.28 -18.98 -19.07
N ALA A 161 -7.81 -19.98 -18.36
CA ALA A 161 -8.93 -20.75 -18.86
C ALA A 161 -10.06 -19.76 -19.19
N ALA A 162 -10.54 -19.82 -20.43
CA ALA A 162 -11.57 -18.92 -20.92
C ALA A 162 -12.77 -18.91 -19.97
N ARG A 163 -13.24 -17.71 -19.60
CA ARG A 163 -14.50 -17.57 -18.85
C ARG A 163 -15.64 -18.16 -19.68
N PRO A 164 -16.50 -19.02 -19.11
CA PRO A 164 -17.73 -19.40 -19.79
C PRO A 164 -18.63 -18.17 -19.89
N THR A 165 -19.10 -17.89 -21.10
CA THR A 165 -20.17 -16.94 -21.35
C THR A 165 -21.51 -17.56 -20.93
N THR A 166 -22.12 -17.02 -19.89
CA THR A 166 -23.56 -17.05 -19.64
C THR A 166 -23.97 -15.72 -19.04
#